data_AF-A0A101DE82-F1
#
_entry.id   AF-A0A101DE82-F1
#
_cell.length_a   1.000
_cell.length_b   1.000
_cell.length_c   1.000
_cell.angle_alpha   90.00
_cell.angle_beta   90.00
_cell.angle_gamma   90.00
#
_symmetry.space_group_name_H-M   'P 1'
#
loop_
_entity.id
_entity.type
_entity.pdbx_description
1 polymer ?
#
loop_
_entity_poly.entity_id
_entity_poly.type
_entity_poly.pdbx_seq_one_letter_code
_entity_poly.pdbx_strand_id
1 'polypeptide(L)'
;MGFEVIAKPKGGNLDKMAEKVFYESINLLGGLKKLVEYRNLTWLPSLAEAAYVVVLKNEAMKTYGEIARELGITEQTAKNIATADEEEVKRYLEGELEERPKEHIAGGIAKLAYRKLKEEGRLDAEEVEIKQEELEVLDIDWAVHVLARIKGLDFPVNKEALVERLKGIVIKGKRAEEILDKLDYPIKSPSQLLHEIKMHL
;
A
#
# COMPACT_ATOMS: atom_id res chain seq x y z
N MET A 1 8.59 -27.62 -12.01
CA MET A 1 8.92 -26.80 -13.21
C MET A 1 8.07 -25.55 -13.11
N GLY A 2 8.69 -24.40 -12.80
CA GLY A 2 7.96 -23.14 -12.71
C GLY A 2 7.53 -22.67 -14.10
N PHE A 3 6.28 -22.28 -14.25
CA PHE A 3 5.76 -21.70 -15.49
C PHE A 3 6.04 -20.18 -15.47
N GLU A 4 6.85 -19.68 -16.41
CA GLU A 4 7.03 -18.24 -16.63
C GLU A 4 5.83 -17.70 -17.41
N VAL A 5 5.08 -16.76 -16.83
CA VAL A 5 4.02 -16.03 -17.53
C VAL A 5 4.67 -14.93 -18.38
N ILE A 6 4.93 -15.23 -19.65
CA ILE A 6 5.48 -14.25 -20.61
C ILE A 6 4.33 -13.38 -21.15
N ALA A 7 4.10 -12.23 -20.54
CA ALA A 7 3.16 -11.22 -21.05
C ALA A 7 3.86 -10.24 -22.02
N LYS A 8 3.13 -9.70 -23.00
CA LYS A 8 3.64 -8.59 -23.84
C LYS A 8 3.75 -7.33 -22.97
N PRO A 9 4.81 -6.53 -23.11
CA PRO A 9 4.96 -5.32 -22.31
C PRO A 9 3.82 -4.34 -22.60
N LYS A 10 3.00 -4.07 -21.58
CA LYS A 10 2.02 -2.99 -21.59
C LYS A 10 2.61 -1.83 -20.79
N GLY A 11 2.81 -0.69 -21.45
CA GLY A 11 3.30 0.54 -20.82
C GLY A 11 2.26 1.16 -19.89
N GLY A 12 1.97 0.50 -18.77
CA GLY A 12 1.22 1.04 -17.64
C GLY A 12 2.14 1.69 -16.60
N ASN A 13 1.56 2.29 -15.57
CA ASN A 13 2.33 2.79 -14.44
C ASN A 13 2.85 1.59 -13.61
N LEU A 14 4.11 1.22 -13.83
CA LEU A 14 4.77 0.07 -13.20
C LEU A 14 4.80 0.21 -11.66
N ASP A 15 4.96 1.43 -11.15
CA ASP A 15 4.93 1.69 -9.70
C ASP A 15 3.56 1.35 -9.13
N LYS A 16 2.47 1.80 -9.77
CA LYS A 16 1.10 1.44 -9.36
C LYS A 16 0.85 -0.07 -9.42
N MET A 17 1.37 -0.75 -10.43
CA MET A 17 1.26 -2.21 -10.53
C MET A 17 2.02 -2.89 -9.37
N ALA A 18 3.21 -2.42 -9.03
CA ALA A 18 3.99 -2.92 -7.91
C ALA A 18 3.29 -2.64 -6.57
N GLU A 19 2.70 -1.47 -6.38
CA GLU A 19 1.87 -1.13 -5.22
C GLU A 19 0.70 -2.11 -5.08
N LYS A 20 -0.02 -2.41 -6.17
CA LYS A 20 -1.11 -3.40 -6.13
C LYS A 20 -0.63 -4.79 -5.74
N VAL A 21 0.48 -5.24 -6.31
CA VAL A 21 1.07 -6.55 -5.96
C VAL A 21 1.45 -6.57 -4.48
N PHE A 22 2.02 -5.48 -3.97
CA PHE A 22 2.34 -5.32 -2.55
C PHE A 22 1.09 -5.38 -1.67
N TYR A 23 0.04 -4.61 -1.98
CA TYR A 23 -1.22 -4.63 -1.21
C TYR A 23 -1.90 -6.00 -1.25
N GLU A 24 -2.00 -6.64 -2.40
CA GLU A 24 -2.57 -7.98 -2.50
C GLU A 24 -1.71 -9.00 -1.72
N SER A 25 -0.39 -8.82 -1.67
CA SER A 25 0.49 -9.64 -0.82
C SER A 25 0.17 -9.48 0.67
N ILE A 26 -0.14 -8.26 1.13
CA ILE A 26 -0.61 -8.02 2.50
C ILE A 26 -1.96 -8.71 2.74
N ASN A 27 -2.88 -8.65 1.78
CA ASN A 27 -4.17 -9.33 1.87
C ASN A 27 -4.03 -10.85 2.00
N LEU A 28 -3.13 -11.45 1.22
CA LEU A 28 -2.80 -12.88 1.33
C LEU A 28 -2.27 -13.24 2.73
N LEU A 29 -1.51 -12.34 3.35
CA LEU A 29 -1.00 -12.51 4.71
C LEU A 29 -2.06 -12.26 5.81
N GLY A 30 -3.32 -12.00 5.45
CA GLY A 30 -4.43 -11.75 6.37
C GLY A 30 -4.75 -10.27 6.60
N GLY A 31 -4.27 -9.39 5.71
CA GLY A 31 -4.62 -7.97 5.67
C GLY A 31 -3.91 -7.12 6.72
N LEU A 32 -4.19 -5.81 6.71
CA LEU A 32 -3.56 -4.84 7.61
C LEU A 32 -3.82 -5.11 9.09
N LYS A 33 -4.96 -5.69 9.45
CA LYS A 33 -5.25 -6.06 10.84
C LYS A 33 -4.21 -7.05 11.39
N LYS A 34 -3.91 -8.10 10.61
CA LYS A 34 -2.89 -9.08 10.96
C LYS A 34 -1.48 -8.47 10.87
N LEU A 35 -1.29 -7.48 9.98
CA LEU A 35 -0.04 -6.71 9.89
C LEU A 35 0.35 -6.08 11.24
N VAL A 36 -0.62 -5.45 11.91
CA VAL A 36 -0.42 -4.75 13.20
C VAL A 36 0.00 -5.71 14.33
N GLU A 37 -0.34 -6.98 14.23
CA GLU A 37 0.04 -8.00 15.21
C GLU A 37 1.53 -8.38 15.10
N TYR A 38 2.19 -8.07 13.97
CA TYR A 38 3.60 -8.36 13.77
C TYR A 38 4.48 -7.35 14.50
N ARG A 39 5.27 -7.86 15.45
CA ARG A 39 6.17 -7.03 16.29
C ARG A 39 7.39 -6.44 15.56
N ASN A 40 7.75 -6.97 14.39
CA ASN A 40 8.89 -6.51 13.58
C ASN A 40 8.50 -6.41 12.11
N LEU A 41 8.76 -5.25 11.51
CA LEU A 41 8.38 -4.87 10.14
C LEU A 41 9.53 -4.98 9.13
N THR A 42 10.63 -5.65 9.51
CA THR A 42 11.84 -5.75 8.68
C THR A 42 11.64 -6.52 7.36
N TRP A 43 10.53 -7.26 7.24
CA TRP A 43 10.16 -8.00 6.03
C TRP A 43 9.35 -7.16 5.03
N LEU A 44 8.78 -6.02 5.44
CA LEU A 44 7.97 -5.15 4.59
C LEU A 44 8.80 -4.55 3.43
N PRO A 45 10.02 -4.01 3.65
CA PRO A 45 10.88 -3.57 2.56
C PRO A 45 11.17 -4.69 1.55
N SER A 46 11.52 -5.89 2.02
CA SER A 46 11.78 -7.04 1.14
C SER A 46 10.55 -7.47 0.35
N LEU A 47 9.34 -7.33 0.91
CA LEU A 47 8.10 -7.59 0.17
C LEU A 47 7.83 -6.51 -0.89
N ALA A 48 8.08 -5.24 -0.58
CA ALA A 48 7.96 -4.15 -1.55
C ALA A 48 8.96 -4.35 -2.71
N GLU A 49 10.22 -4.66 -2.40
CA GLU A 49 11.24 -5.03 -3.39
C GLU A 49 10.76 -6.20 -4.26
N ALA A 50 10.21 -7.25 -3.63
CA ALA A 50 9.70 -8.41 -4.36
C ALA A 50 8.56 -8.06 -5.33
N ALA A 51 7.64 -7.19 -4.91
CA ALA A 51 6.56 -6.70 -5.76
C ALA A 51 7.10 -5.97 -7.00
N TYR A 52 8.09 -5.09 -6.82
CA TYR A 52 8.75 -4.40 -7.93
C TYR A 52 9.49 -5.38 -8.85
N VAL A 53 10.28 -6.31 -8.31
CA VAL A 53 11.00 -7.31 -9.11
C VAL A 53 10.05 -8.10 -9.99
N VAL A 54 8.93 -8.57 -9.43
CA VAL A 54 7.92 -9.36 -10.17
C VAL A 54 7.28 -8.53 -11.28
N VAL A 55 6.89 -7.28 -11.01
CA VAL A 55 6.27 -6.42 -12.03
C VAL A 55 7.28 -6.04 -13.12
N LEU A 56 8.48 -5.60 -12.77
CA LEU A 56 9.51 -5.20 -13.73
C LEU A 56 9.94 -6.37 -14.63
N LYS A 57 10.01 -7.58 -14.06
CA LYS A 57 10.34 -8.79 -14.81
C LYS A 57 9.25 -9.18 -15.81
N ASN A 58 7.97 -9.10 -15.42
CA ASN A 58 6.88 -9.66 -16.21
C ASN A 58 6.15 -8.63 -17.10
N GLU A 59 6.04 -7.38 -16.66
CA GLU A 59 5.33 -6.31 -17.40
C GLU A 59 6.28 -5.43 -18.22
N ALA A 60 7.52 -5.23 -17.74
CA ALA A 60 8.53 -4.45 -18.46
C ALA A 60 9.59 -5.33 -19.14
N MET A 61 9.55 -6.66 -18.94
CA MET A 61 10.49 -7.62 -19.51
C MET A 61 11.97 -7.30 -19.21
N LYS A 62 12.24 -6.60 -18.10
CA LYS A 62 13.59 -6.21 -17.71
C LYS A 62 14.44 -7.42 -17.34
N THR A 63 15.72 -7.35 -17.65
CA THR A 63 16.74 -8.29 -17.20
C THR A 63 17.01 -8.15 -15.71
N TYR A 64 17.56 -9.19 -15.07
CA TYR A 64 17.90 -9.12 -13.65
C TYR A 64 18.92 -8.00 -13.34
N GLY A 65 19.88 -7.76 -14.24
CA GLY A 65 20.83 -6.64 -14.10
C GLY A 65 20.20 -5.25 -14.28
N GLU A 66 19.12 -5.10 -15.06
CA GLU A 66 18.36 -3.85 -15.11
C GLU A 66 17.56 -3.61 -13.83
N ILE A 67 16.85 -4.64 -13.35
CA ILE A 67 16.09 -4.59 -12.10
C ILE A 67 17.01 -4.27 -10.92
N ALA A 68 18.18 -4.92 -10.85
CA ALA A 68 19.17 -4.69 -9.81
C ALA A 68 19.64 -3.24 -9.75
N ARG A 69 19.97 -2.65 -10.90
CA ARG A 69 20.40 -1.23 -10.99
C ARG A 69 19.30 -0.27 -10.57
N GLU A 70 18.05 -0.55 -10.92
CA GLU A 70 16.90 0.31 -10.64
C GLU A 70 16.50 0.27 -9.17
N LEU A 71 16.51 -0.90 -8.55
CA LEU A 71 16.10 -1.08 -7.15
C LEU A 71 17.26 -0.95 -6.15
N GLY A 72 18.50 -0.83 -6.63
CA GLY A 72 19.67 -0.76 -5.76
C GLY A 72 20.02 -2.08 -5.05
N ILE A 73 19.61 -3.21 -5.64
CA ILE A 73 19.88 -4.57 -5.13
C ILE A 73 20.90 -5.30 -6.00
N THR A 74 21.33 -6.49 -5.59
CA THR A 74 22.21 -7.32 -6.43
C THR A 74 21.42 -8.06 -7.51
N GLU A 75 22.06 -8.36 -8.65
CA GLU A 75 21.46 -9.20 -9.70
C GLU A 75 21.06 -10.58 -9.16
N GLN A 76 21.85 -11.12 -8.23
CA GLN A 76 21.53 -12.38 -7.55
C GLN A 76 20.26 -12.26 -6.70
N THR A 77 20.08 -11.15 -5.97
CA THR A 77 18.87 -10.87 -5.19
C THR A 77 17.64 -10.79 -6.11
N ALA A 78 17.73 -10.02 -7.20
CA ALA A 78 16.65 -9.91 -8.18
C ALA A 78 16.28 -11.28 -8.77
N LYS A 79 17.28 -12.09 -9.13
CA LYS A 79 17.08 -13.45 -9.62
C LYS A 79 16.40 -14.33 -8.58
N ASN A 80 16.92 -14.36 -7.35
CA ASN A 80 16.38 -15.18 -6.26
C ASN A 80 14.90 -14.89 -6.01
N ILE A 81 14.53 -13.61 -5.99
CA ILE A 81 13.14 -13.16 -5.83
C ILE A 81 12.28 -13.63 -7.00
N ALA A 82 12.70 -13.35 -8.25
CA ALA A 82 11.92 -13.69 -9.44
C ALA A 82 11.72 -15.21 -9.60
N THR A 83 12.69 -16.01 -9.18
CA THR A 83 12.63 -17.47 -9.25
C THR A 83 12.14 -18.14 -7.96
N ALA A 84 11.67 -17.37 -6.97
CA ALA A 84 11.20 -17.93 -5.71
C ALA A 84 10.07 -18.94 -5.93
N ASP A 85 10.12 -20.06 -5.20
CA ASP A 85 9.11 -21.10 -5.27
C ASP A 85 7.83 -20.65 -4.56
N GLU A 86 6.69 -20.84 -5.21
CA GLU A 86 5.38 -20.43 -4.72
C GLU A 86 4.73 -21.51 -3.85
N GLU A 87 5.14 -22.78 -4.01
CA GLU A 87 4.58 -23.92 -3.29
C GLU A 87 4.90 -23.88 -1.78
N GLU A 88 6.11 -23.44 -1.42
CA GLU A 88 6.49 -23.27 -0.01
C GLU A 88 5.62 -22.22 0.68
N VAL A 89 5.30 -21.12 -0.03
CA VAL A 89 4.42 -20.06 0.46
C VAL A 89 2.98 -20.53 0.58
N LYS A 90 2.50 -21.32 -0.39
CA LYS A 90 1.14 -21.87 -0.36
C LYS A 90 0.90 -22.73 0.87
N ARG A 91 1.83 -23.63 1.20
CA ARG A 91 1.78 -24.45 2.43
C ARG A 91 1.78 -23.60 3.71
N TYR A 92 2.52 -22.49 3.72
CA TYR A 92 2.47 -21.53 4.83
C TYR A 92 1.09 -20.88 4.98
N LEU A 93 0.50 -20.41 3.87
CA LEU A 93 -0.84 -19.80 3.88
C LEU A 93 -1.94 -20.78 4.28
N GLU A 94 -1.78 -22.06 3.94
CA GLU A 94 -2.67 -23.16 4.33
C GLU A 94 -2.50 -23.57 5.82
N GLY A 95 -1.56 -22.96 6.55
CA GLY A 95 -1.33 -23.20 7.97
C GLY A 95 -0.44 -24.41 8.26
N GLU A 96 0.22 -24.98 7.25
CA GLU A 96 1.10 -26.14 7.38
C GLU A 96 2.53 -25.77 7.84
N LEU A 97 2.87 -24.48 7.86
CA LEU A 97 4.16 -23.96 8.33
C LEU A 97 3.94 -22.90 9.42
N GLU A 98 4.60 -23.08 10.58
CA GLU A 98 4.51 -22.15 11.71
C GLU A 98 5.43 -20.91 11.56
N GLU A 99 6.48 -20.99 10.73
CA GLU A 99 7.51 -19.96 10.62
C GLU A 99 7.20 -18.85 9.60
N ARG A 100 7.63 -17.64 9.96
CA ARG A 100 7.35 -16.35 9.31
C ARG A 100 7.97 -16.20 7.91
N PRO A 101 7.52 -15.21 7.11
CA PRO A 101 8.14 -14.88 5.84
C PRO A 101 9.60 -14.45 5.99
N LYS A 102 10.53 -15.26 5.47
CA LYS A 102 11.94 -14.91 5.24
C LYS A 102 12.04 -14.13 3.92
N GLU A 103 13.20 -13.52 3.65
CA GLU A 103 13.47 -12.73 2.43
C GLU A 103 13.14 -13.49 1.12
N HIS A 104 13.30 -14.82 1.12
CA HIS A 104 12.91 -15.70 0.00
C HIS A 104 11.39 -15.97 -0.09
N ILE A 105 10.65 -15.90 1.03
CA ILE A 105 9.20 -16.10 1.09
C ILE A 105 8.47 -14.87 0.51
N ALA A 106 9.05 -13.67 0.67
CA ALA A 106 8.52 -12.43 0.07
C ALA A 106 8.38 -12.53 -1.46
N GLY A 107 9.36 -13.15 -2.15
CA GLY A 107 9.31 -13.41 -3.58
C GLY A 107 8.14 -14.31 -3.98
N GLY A 108 7.93 -15.42 -3.25
CA GLY A 108 6.81 -16.33 -3.52
C GLY A 108 5.45 -15.69 -3.27
N ILE A 109 5.30 -14.91 -2.18
CA ILE A 109 4.05 -14.17 -1.89
C ILE A 109 3.76 -13.15 -3.00
N ALA A 110 4.74 -12.36 -3.40
CA ALA A 110 4.58 -11.36 -4.46
C ALA A 110 4.17 -12.00 -5.80
N LYS A 111 4.72 -13.17 -6.13
CA LYS A 111 4.33 -13.93 -7.32
C LYS A 111 2.88 -14.43 -7.26
N LEU A 112 2.46 -14.97 -6.11
CA LEU A 112 1.07 -15.39 -5.89
C LEU A 112 0.10 -14.21 -6.05
N ALA A 113 0.42 -13.08 -5.43
CA ALA A 113 -0.37 -11.86 -5.49
C ALA A 113 -0.46 -11.31 -6.92
N TYR A 114 0.67 -11.22 -7.62
CA TYR A 114 0.72 -10.80 -9.02
C TYR A 114 -0.12 -11.70 -9.93
N ARG A 115 0.01 -13.03 -9.80
CA ARG A 115 -0.78 -13.98 -10.60
C ARG A 115 -2.27 -13.77 -10.39
N LYS A 116 -2.71 -13.70 -9.12
CA LYS A 116 -4.11 -13.46 -8.78
C LYS A 116 -4.63 -12.17 -9.41
N LEU A 117 -3.90 -11.07 -9.29
CA LEU A 117 -4.28 -9.78 -9.90
C LEU A 117 -4.35 -9.84 -11.43
N LYS A 118 -3.47 -10.61 -12.07
CA LYS A 118 -3.47 -10.79 -13.53
C LYS A 118 -4.65 -11.63 -13.99
N GLU A 119 -4.94 -12.73 -13.29
CA GLU A 119 -6.08 -13.62 -13.56
C GLU A 119 -7.42 -12.90 -13.36
N GLU A 120 -7.53 -12.06 -12.33
CA GLU A 120 -8.73 -11.25 -12.05
C GLU A 120 -8.83 -9.99 -12.93
N GLY A 121 -7.84 -9.70 -13.78
CA GLY A 121 -7.80 -8.49 -14.62
C GLY A 121 -7.66 -7.18 -13.84
N ARG A 122 -7.32 -7.23 -12.55
CA ARG A 122 -7.21 -6.07 -11.64
C ARG A 122 -5.86 -5.39 -11.67
N LEU A 123 -4.83 -6.03 -12.22
CA LEU A 123 -3.48 -5.45 -12.31
C LEU A 123 -3.48 -4.14 -13.13
N ASP A 124 -4.14 -4.15 -14.29
CA ASP A 124 -4.16 -3.03 -15.25
C ASP A 124 -5.18 -1.92 -14.87
N ALA A 125 -6.01 -2.10 -13.83
CA ALA A 125 -7.02 -1.11 -13.43
C ALA A 125 -6.37 0.22 -12.93
N GLU A 126 -7.06 1.36 -12.99
CA GLU A 126 -6.45 2.64 -12.58
C GLU A 126 -6.43 2.87 -11.06
N GLU A 127 -7.27 2.16 -10.31
CA GLU A 127 -7.50 2.36 -8.89
C GLU A 127 -6.89 1.23 -8.03
N VAL A 128 -6.32 1.62 -6.88
CA VAL A 128 -6.01 0.73 -5.77
C VAL A 128 -7.17 0.89 -4.79
N GLU A 129 -8.07 -0.09 -4.74
CA GLU A 129 -9.17 -0.09 -3.78
C GLU A 129 -8.62 -0.42 -2.38
N ILE A 130 -8.42 0.61 -1.55
CA ILE A 130 -8.20 0.44 -0.10
C ILE A 130 -9.58 0.43 0.56
N LYS A 131 -9.87 -0.60 1.35
CA LYS A 131 -11.18 -0.74 2.01
C LYS A 131 -11.31 0.23 3.18
N GLN A 132 -12.52 0.66 3.51
CA GLN A 132 -12.78 1.56 4.65
C GLN A 132 -12.27 0.97 5.98
N GLU A 133 -12.48 -0.33 6.17
CA GLU A 133 -11.98 -1.11 7.32
C GLU A 133 -10.44 -1.07 7.47
N GLU A 134 -9.70 -0.93 6.35
CA GLU A 134 -8.24 -0.85 6.33
C GLU A 134 -7.74 0.54 6.75
N LEU A 135 -8.50 1.59 6.41
CA LEU A 135 -8.20 2.97 6.82
C LEU A 135 -8.44 3.19 8.32
N GLU A 136 -9.45 2.53 8.89
CA GLU A 136 -9.75 2.56 10.33
C GLU A 136 -8.59 1.99 11.16
N VAL A 137 -7.95 0.91 10.69
CA VAL A 137 -6.83 0.25 11.37
C VAL A 137 -5.58 1.13 11.44
N LEU A 138 -5.32 1.92 10.40
CA LEU A 138 -4.18 2.81 10.34
C LEU A 138 -4.39 4.11 11.15
N ASP A 139 -5.54 4.27 11.80
CA ASP A 139 -5.92 5.49 12.55
C ASP A 139 -5.85 6.77 11.68
N ILE A 140 -6.01 6.59 10.36
CA ILE A 140 -6.02 7.63 9.34
C ILE A 140 -7.38 7.81 8.66
N ASP A 141 -8.37 6.98 8.99
CA ASP A 141 -9.74 7.07 8.46
C ASP A 141 -10.30 8.49 8.54
N TRP A 142 -10.17 9.13 9.71
CA TRP A 142 -10.59 10.51 9.90
C TRP A 142 -9.89 11.48 8.96
N ALA A 143 -8.60 11.25 8.66
CA ALA A 143 -7.83 12.12 7.78
C ALA A 143 -8.34 12.00 6.34
N VAL A 144 -8.68 10.78 5.90
CA VAL A 144 -9.29 10.55 4.58
C VAL A 144 -10.65 11.23 4.48
N HIS A 145 -11.52 11.09 5.49
CA HIS A 145 -12.82 11.75 5.52
C HIS A 145 -12.71 13.29 5.54
N VAL A 146 -11.75 13.85 6.28
CA VAL A 146 -11.45 15.28 6.26
C VAL A 146 -11.02 15.72 4.87
N LEU A 147 -10.04 15.04 4.26
CA LEU A 147 -9.53 15.35 2.92
C LEU A 147 -10.64 15.29 1.85
N ALA A 148 -11.51 14.29 1.91
CA ALA A 148 -12.63 14.15 0.98
C ALA A 148 -13.60 15.34 1.05
N ARG A 149 -13.86 15.87 2.25
CA ARG A 149 -14.78 16.99 2.49
C ARG A 149 -14.23 18.35 2.08
N ILE A 150 -12.91 18.54 2.26
CA ILE A 150 -12.22 19.76 1.84
C ILE A 150 -11.77 19.73 0.38
N LYS A 151 -12.06 18.66 -0.36
CA LYS A 151 -11.73 18.57 -1.79
C LYS A 151 -12.35 19.76 -2.54
N GLY A 152 -11.53 20.44 -3.33
CA GLY A 152 -11.92 21.64 -4.08
C GLY A 152 -12.06 22.91 -3.22
N LEU A 153 -11.48 22.94 -2.02
CA LEU A 153 -11.33 24.16 -1.22
C LEU A 153 -10.01 24.86 -1.59
N ASP A 154 -10.06 26.17 -1.84
CA ASP A 154 -8.86 26.96 -2.15
C ASP A 154 -8.17 27.42 -0.87
N PHE A 155 -6.90 27.04 -0.68
CA PHE A 155 -6.08 27.45 0.46
C PHE A 155 -5.29 28.73 0.14
N PRO A 156 -4.99 29.60 1.13
CA PRO A 156 -5.21 29.43 2.57
C PRO A 156 -6.66 29.67 3.02
N VAL A 157 -7.12 28.91 4.01
CA VAL A 157 -8.52 28.92 4.47
C VAL A 157 -8.69 29.43 5.89
N ASN A 158 -9.83 30.08 6.12
CA ASN A 158 -10.29 30.52 7.42
C ASN A 158 -11.16 29.45 8.11
N LYS A 159 -11.52 29.74 9.36
CA LYS A 159 -12.32 28.85 10.20
C LYS A 159 -13.69 28.60 9.63
N GLU A 160 -14.33 29.65 9.11
CA GLU A 160 -15.72 29.61 8.64
C GLU A 160 -15.87 28.60 7.49
N ALA A 161 -14.95 28.64 6.52
CA ALA A 161 -14.96 27.70 5.39
C ALA A 161 -14.75 26.24 5.83
N LEU A 162 -13.89 26.00 6.82
CA LEU A 162 -13.66 24.65 7.35
C LEU A 162 -14.82 24.14 8.19
N VAL A 163 -15.45 24.99 9.00
CA VAL A 163 -16.66 24.64 9.78
C VAL A 163 -17.80 24.25 8.83
N GLU A 164 -17.98 24.98 7.73
CA GLU A 164 -19.00 24.64 6.73
C GLU A 164 -18.75 23.26 6.10
N ARG A 165 -17.51 22.99 5.67
CA ARG A 165 -17.16 21.72 5.02
C ARG A 165 -17.16 20.51 5.97
N LEU A 166 -16.71 20.71 7.21
CA LEU A 166 -16.49 19.64 8.19
C LEU A 166 -17.65 19.50 9.19
N LYS A 167 -18.76 20.22 8.97
CA LYS A 167 -19.95 20.16 9.82
C LYS A 167 -20.44 18.73 10.03
N GLY A 168 -20.67 18.39 11.29
CA GLY A 168 -21.22 17.08 11.68
C GLY A 168 -20.22 15.91 11.62
N ILE A 169 -18.94 16.17 11.34
CA ILE A 169 -17.89 15.15 11.48
C ILE A 169 -17.54 15.00 12.95
N VAL A 170 -17.42 13.74 13.39
CA VAL A 170 -16.90 13.38 14.71
C VAL A 170 -15.59 12.63 14.50
N ILE A 171 -14.50 13.17 15.04
CA ILE A 171 -13.16 12.59 14.95
C ILE A 171 -12.77 12.09 16.34
N LYS A 172 -12.63 10.78 16.50
CA LYS A 172 -12.25 10.14 17.78
C LYS A 172 -13.10 10.60 18.98
N GLY A 173 -14.41 10.74 18.77
CA GLY A 173 -15.35 11.17 19.81
C GLY A 173 -15.38 12.68 20.07
N LYS A 174 -14.55 13.48 19.40
CA LYS A 174 -14.61 14.95 19.42
C LYS A 174 -15.29 15.48 18.17
N ARG A 175 -16.13 16.49 18.32
CA ARG A 175 -16.72 17.17 17.15
C ARG A 175 -15.65 17.94 16.41
N ALA A 176 -15.66 17.89 15.07
CA ALA A 176 -14.72 18.64 14.26
C ALA A 176 -14.77 20.14 14.58
N GLU A 177 -15.94 20.69 14.88
CA GLU A 177 -16.10 22.09 15.26
C GLU A 177 -15.30 22.46 16.53
N GLU A 178 -15.25 21.58 17.53
CA GLU A 178 -14.50 21.78 18.78
C GLU A 178 -12.97 21.76 18.56
N ILE A 179 -12.53 21.03 17.52
CA ILE A 179 -11.12 20.95 17.14
C ILE A 179 -10.75 22.21 16.36
N LEU A 180 -11.57 22.60 15.38
CA LEU A 180 -11.40 23.81 14.57
C LEU A 180 -11.36 25.08 15.42
N ASP A 181 -12.05 25.11 16.56
CA ASP A 181 -11.99 26.23 17.51
C ASP A 181 -10.60 26.49 18.10
N LYS A 182 -9.69 25.50 18.04
CA LYS A 182 -8.36 25.54 18.67
C LYS A 182 -7.22 25.74 17.67
N LEU A 183 -7.53 25.85 16.38
CA LEU A 183 -6.51 25.93 15.33
C LEU A 183 -6.04 27.36 15.06
N ASP A 184 -4.83 27.48 14.53
CA ASP A 184 -4.22 28.76 14.18
C ASP A 184 -4.51 29.09 12.71
N TYR A 185 -5.29 30.15 12.50
CA TYR A 185 -5.72 30.56 11.16
C TYR A 185 -4.86 31.69 10.59
N PRO A 186 -4.72 31.78 9.25
CA PRO A 186 -5.32 30.89 8.24
C PRO A 186 -4.49 29.62 8.00
N ILE A 187 -5.18 28.51 7.71
CA ILE A 187 -4.53 27.24 7.38
C ILE A 187 -4.05 27.27 5.94
N LYS A 188 -2.78 26.97 5.67
CA LYS A 188 -2.13 27.19 4.37
C LYS A 188 -2.20 26.00 3.41
N SER A 189 -2.44 24.80 3.92
CA SER A 189 -2.53 23.60 3.08
C SER A 189 -3.35 22.48 3.73
N PRO A 190 -3.83 21.50 2.94
CA PRO A 190 -4.46 20.29 3.47
C PRO A 190 -3.56 19.54 4.47
N SER A 191 -2.25 19.46 4.22
CA SER A 191 -1.30 18.80 5.13
C SER A 191 -1.17 19.53 6.46
N GLN A 192 -1.15 20.87 6.45
CA GLN A 192 -1.16 21.65 7.69
C GLN A 192 -2.45 21.40 8.48
N LEU A 193 -3.61 21.39 7.81
CA LEU A 193 -4.89 21.10 8.48
C LEU A 193 -4.87 19.75 9.21
N LEU A 194 -4.44 18.68 8.52
CA LEU A 194 -4.38 17.35 9.12
C LEU A 194 -3.41 17.31 10.31
N HIS A 195 -2.26 17.96 10.19
CA HIS A 195 -1.29 18.06 11.28
C HIS A 195 -1.90 18.76 12.50
N GLU A 196 -2.54 19.91 12.30
CA GLU A 196 -3.14 20.69 13.38
C GLU A 196 -4.33 20.00 14.03
N ILE A 197 -5.18 19.32 13.25
CA ILE A 197 -6.25 18.47 13.80
C ILE A 197 -5.64 17.38 14.67
N LYS A 198 -4.62 16.67 14.18
CA LYS A 198 -3.96 15.59 14.93
C LYS A 198 -3.38 16.06 16.27
N MET A 199 -2.87 17.30 16.35
CA MET A 199 -2.34 17.88 17.59
C MET A 199 -3.43 18.17 18.65
N HIS A 200 -4.69 18.22 18.24
CA HIS A 200 -5.84 18.57 19.10
C HIS A 200 -6.85 17.42 19.32
N LEU A 201 -6.58 16.25 18.72
CA LEU A 201 -7.27 14.97 19.01
C LEU A 201 -6.83 14.38 20.34
#